data_AF-A0A2U3F2U5-F1
#
_entry.id   AF-A0A2U3F2U5-F1
#
_cell.length_a   1.000
_cell.length_b   1.000
_cell.length_c   1.000
_cell.angle_alpha   90.00
_cell.angle_beta   90.00
_cell.angle_gamma   90.00
#
_symmetry.space_group_name_H-M   'P 1'
#
loop_
_entity.id
_entity.type
_entity.pdbx_description
1 polymer ?
#
loop_
_entity_poly.entity_id
_entity_poly.type
_entity_poly.pdbx_seq_one_letter_code
_entity_poly.pdbx_strand_id
1 'polypeptide(L)'
;MIDYGANWRSITVRICTIMDLLLYLNFIPTLIAGPVNRATELMPQITASRRTLVDYKRALYLIALSLVKLFLLSSWLNDTFVLPVFTLPAGQNGWDSLLAVYGWAWNIYFNFSGYTDLVTGLALLLGFRIARNFAHPYLAGSVKAFWRDWHISLSTFIRDYVYFPLGGNRKGAIWTQINVMVAMVISGLWHGAGMTFLLWGAIHGAGLVVHNLWHRWGKVRLPGLPARLLTFHFVCLAWVFFRADSISDAVTILSNIAGGSLSSLSLQQYRALFLFVGIIVLYPALVDIRLTIIDRVADLRWYTLPLVIIPLLALAFFLAPSGVPGFIYAHF
;
A
#
# COMPACT_ATOMS: atom_id res chain seq x y z
N MET A 1 4.52 -8.97 -25.70
CA MET A 1 3.75 -10.14 -25.23
C MET A 1 4.70 -10.93 -24.33
N ILE A 2 4.65 -10.71 -23.01
CA ILE A 2 5.59 -11.33 -22.07
C ILE A 2 5.03 -12.72 -21.76
N ASP A 3 5.83 -13.74 -22.02
CA ASP A 3 5.49 -15.14 -21.77
C ASP A 3 5.29 -15.37 -20.26
N TYR A 4 4.04 -15.62 -19.85
CA TYR A 4 3.66 -15.92 -18.45
C TYR A 4 3.83 -17.40 -18.10
N GLY A 5 4.64 -18.14 -18.87
CA GLY A 5 5.17 -19.44 -18.52
C GLY A 5 6.53 -19.33 -17.83
N ALA A 6 6.65 -18.61 -16.71
CA ALA A 6 7.86 -18.69 -15.90
C ALA A 6 8.02 -20.13 -15.38
N ASN A 7 8.80 -20.92 -16.10
CA ASN A 7 9.29 -22.21 -15.67
C ASN A 7 10.22 -21.89 -14.49
N TRP A 8 9.72 -21.93 -13.26
CA TRP A 8 10.52 -21.63 -12.05
C TRP A 8 11.80 -22.48 -11.97
N ARG A 9 11.83 -23.59 -12.73
CA ARG A 9 13.00 -24.47 -12.94
C ARG A 9 14.11 -23.87 -13.80
N SER A 10 13.85 -22.82 -14.59
CA SER A 10 14.84 -22.20 -15.49
C SER A 10 15.43 -20.89 -14.97
N ILE A 11 15.11 -20.49 -13.73
CA ILE A 11 15.72 -19.33 -13.09
C ILE A 11 17.06 -19.77 -12.49
N THR A 12 18.14 -19.60 -13.25
CA THR A 12 19.50 -19.82 -12.78
C THR A 12 20.03 -18.53 -12.15
N VAL A 13 19.87 -18.39 -10.83
CA VAL A 13 20.68 -17.43 -10.08
C VAL A 13 22.03 -18.08 -9.87
N ARG A 14 23.11 -17.45 -10.35
CA ARG A 14 24.46 -17.91 -10.04
C ARG A 14 24.64 -17.75 -8.53
N ILE A 15 24.68 -18.85 -7.79
CA ILE A 15 24.93 -18.82 -6.35
C ILE A 15 26.37 -18.39 -6.18
N CYS A 16 26.54 -17.15 -5.75
CA CYS A 16 27.82 -16.62 -5.31
C CYS A 16 27.99 -16.96 -3.82
N THR A 17 29.10 -16.54 -3.22
CA THR A 17 29.60 -17.02 -1.94
C THR A 17 28.57 -17.02 -0.81
N ILE A 18 28.83 -17.75 0.28
CA ILE A 18 27.94 -17.72 1.47
C ILE A 18 27.71 -16.28 1.99
N MET A 19 28.67 -15.37 1.82
CA MET A 19 28.50 -13.96 2.16
C MET A 19 27.51 -13.24 1.27
N ASP A 20 27.50 -13.53 -0.03
CA ASP A 20 26.52 -12.94 -0.96
C ASP A 20 25.09 -13.40 -0.62
N LEU A 21 24.95 -14.67 -0.22
CA LEU A 21 23.67 -15.21 0.27
C LEU A 21 23.25 -14.54 1.58
N LEU A 22 24.15 -14.40 2.55
CA LEU A 22 23.83 -13.72 3.81
C LEU A 22 23.45 -12.27 3.59
N LEU A 23 24.13 -11.55 2.70
CA LEU A 23 23.78 -10.17 2.35
C LEU A 23 22.41 -10.08 1.66
N TYR A 24 22.09 -11.04 0.77
CA TYR A 24 20.77 -11.12 0.14
C TYR A 24 19.65 -11.32 1.19
N LEU A 25 19.83 -12.28 2.10
CA LEU A 25 18.84 -12.59 3.13
C LEU A 25 18.74 -11.49 4.19
N ASN A 26 19.84 -10.79 4.48
CA ASN A 26 19.93 -9.75 5.51
C ASN A 26 20.11 -8.35 4.91
N PHE A 27 19.51 -8.08 3.76
CA PHE A 27 19.64 -6.76 3.12
C PHE A 27 18.94 -5.70 3.97
N ILE A 28 19.73 -4.98 4.79
CA ILE A 28 19.27 -4.09 5.87
C ILE A 28 18.11 -3.17 5.47
N PRO A 29 18.13 -2.49 4.30
CA PRO A 29 17.03 -1.61 3.93
C PRO A 29 15.66 -2.31 3.96
N THR A 30 15.57 -3.58 3.55
CA THR A 30 14.29 -4.30 3.49
C THR A 30 14.14 -5.39 4.55
N LEU A 31 14.98 -5.39 5.59
CA LEU A 31 15.07 -6.48 6.57
C LEU A 31 13.83 -6.59 7.46
N ILE A 32 13.42 -5.48 8.09
CA ILE A 32 12.26 -5.45 9.00
C ILE A 32 10.97 -5.57 8.19
N ALA A 33 10.86 -4.71 7.18
CA ALA A 33 9.80 -4.70 6.20
C ALA A 33 10.33 -3.98 4.96
N GLY A 34 9.63 -4.10 3.85
CA GLY A 34 10.00 -3.43 2.60
C GLY A 34 9.55 -4.24 1.39
N PRO A 35 9.94 -3.81 0.19
CA PRO A 35 9.71 -4.59 -1.01
C PRO A 35 10.35 -5.99 -0.89
N VAL A 36 9.57 -7.03 -1.19
CA VAL A 36 10.01 -8.42 -1.28
C VAL A 36 10.88 -8.58 -2.53
N ASN A 37 12.19 -8.43 -2.34
CA ASN A 37 13.17 -8.47 -3.42
C ASN A 37 13.38 -9.91 -3.92
N ARG A 38 13.61 -10.05 -5.23
CA ARG A 38 13.95 -11.34 -5.85
C ARG A 38 15.46 -11.51 -5.93
N ALA A 39 15.94 -12.73 -5.66
CA ALA A 39 17.35 -13.07 -5.85
C ALA A 39 17.84 -12.79 -7.28
N THR A 40 16.99 -13.00 -8.29
CA THR A 40 17.29 -12.70 -9.70
C THR A 40 17.59 -11.23 -9.97
N GLU A 41 17.03 -10.32 -9.17
CA GLU A 41 17.19 -8.88 -9.32
C GLU A 41 18.28 -8.32 -8.41
N LEU A 42 18.38 -8.85 -7.18
CA LEU A 42 19.30 -8.32 -6.17
C LEU A 42 20.69 -8.97 -6.22
N MET A 43 20.81 -10.26 -6.55
CA MET A 43 22.09 -10.97 -6.57
C MET A 43 23.09 -10.41 -7.60
N PRO A 44 22.69 -10.05 -8.84
CA PRO A 44 23.59 -9.40 -9.79
C PRO A 44 24.08 -8.04 -9.28
N GLN A 45 23.26 -7.35 -8.48
CA GLN A 45 23.68 -6.11 -7.84
C GLN A 45 24.69 -6.42 -6.73
N ILE A 46 24.43 -7.36 -5.83
CA ILE A 46 25.32 -7.75 -4.71
C ILE A 46 26.74 -8.08 -5.22
N THR A 47 26.82 -8.88 -6.28
CA THR A 47 28.08 -9.39 -6.83
C THR A 47 28.80 -8.44 -7.79
N ALA A 48 28.29 -7.21 -7.96
CA ALA A 48 28.90 -6.22 -8.82
C ALA A 48 30.31 -5.84 -8.32
N SER A 49 31.29 -5.81 -9.22
CA SER A 49 32.69 -5.54 -8.88
C SER A 49 32.97 -4.10 -8.43
N ARG A 50 32.06 -3.16 -8.74
CA ARG A 50 32.11 -1.76 -8.31
C ARG A 50 30.75 -1.29 -7.85
N ARG A 51 30.72 -0.51 -6.77
CA ARG A 51 29.52 0.16 -6.26
C ARG A 51 29.62 1.66 -6.45
N THR A 52 28.53 2.27 -6.90
CA THR A 52 28.35 3.73 -6.95
C THR A 52 26.98 4.09 -6.43
N LEU A 53 26.82 5.33 -5.96
CA LEU A 53 25.51 5.87 -5.60
C LEU A 53 24.60 5.84 -6.81
N VAL A 54 23.35 5.41 -6.60
CA VAL A 54 22.34 5.38 -7.66
C VAL A 54 21.36 6.49 -7.39
N ASP A 55 21.26 7.46 -8.31
CA ASP A 55 20.19 8.48 -8.29
C ASP A 55 20.00 9.15 -6.90
N TYR A 56 21.09 9.69 -6.36
CA TYR A 56 21.11 10.27 -5.00
C TYR A 56 20.11 11.41 -4.80
N LYS A 57 19.77 12.16 -5.86
CA LYS A 57 18.76 13.24 -5.78
C LYS A 57 17.38 12.66 -5.51
N ARG A 58 17.00 11.61 -6.25
CA ARG A 58 15.77 10.86 -5.99
C ARG A 58 15.79 10.21 -4.61
N ALA A 59 16.93 9.69 -4.18
CA ALA A 59 17.07 9.10 -2.85
C ALA A 59 16.74 10.12 -1.74
N LEU A 60 17.32 11.33 -1.81
CA LEU A 60 17.05 12.41 -0.86
C LEU A 60 15.59 12.88 -0.91
N TYR A 61 15.00 12.97 -2.10
CA TYR A 61 13.58 13.26 -2.27
C TYR A 61 12.69 12.20 -1.61
N LEU A 62 12.97 10.91 -1.82
CA LEU A 62 12.18 9.81 -1.25
C LEU A 62 12.29 9.77 0.27
N ILE A 63 13.48 10.03 0.83
CA ILE A 63 13.67 10.14 2.28
C ILE A 63 12.87 11.31 2.84
N ALA A 64 12.95 12.49 2.21
CA ALA A 64 12.17 13.65 2.64
C ALA A 64 10.65 13.39 2.56
N LEU A 65 10.18 12.82 1.45
CA LEU A 65 8.78 12.43 1.26
C LEU A 65 8.33 11.41 2.30
N SER A 66 9.18 10.42 2.61
CA SER A 66 8.90 9.44 3.67
C SER A 66 8.66 10.13 5.00
N LEU A 67 9.54 11.05 5.40
CA LEU A 67 9.42 11.72 6.70
C LEU A 67 8.12 12.52 6.79
N VAL A 68 7.73 13.23 5.73
CA VAL A 68 6.42 13.91 5.67
C VAL A 68 5.27 12.92 5.77
N LYS A 69 5.31 11.81 5.02
CA LYS A 69 4.24 10.80 5.06
C LYS A 69 4.11 10.13 6.41
N LEU A 70 5.22 9.78 7.06
CA LEU A 70 5.24 9.05 8.32
C LEU A 70 4.91 9.96 9.50
N PHE A 71 5.68 11.03 9.69
CA PHE A 71 5.60 11.87 10.89
C PHE A 71 4.42 12.83 10.86
N LEU A 72 4.10 13.40 9.69
CA LEU A 72 2.98 14.34 9.58
C LEU A 72 1.69 13.61 9.18
N LEU A 73 1.63 13.08 7.95
CA LEU A 73 0.35 12.64 7.37
C LEU A 73 -0.22 11.40 8.08
N SER A 74 0.60 10.35 8.23
CA SER A 74 0.20 9.10 8.88
C SER A 74 -0.17 9.36 10.35
N SER A 75 0.72 9.97 11.14
CA SER A 75 0.44 10.26 12.55
C SER A 75 -0.82 11.10 12.73
N TRP A 76 -0.98 12.18 11.97
CA TRP A 76 -2.14 13.05 12.10
C TRP A 76 -3.44 12.32 11.77
N LEU A 77 -3.47 11.52 10.70
CA LEU A 77 -4.65 10.71 10.37
C LEU A 77 -4.97 9.69 11.45
N ASN A 78 -3.93 9.04 12.00
CA ASN A 78 -4.09 8.05 13.07
C ASN A 78 -4.72 8.69 14.31
N ASP A 79 -4.10 9.75 14.81
CA ASP A 79 -4.46 10.34 16.10
C ASP A 79 -5.80 11.08 16.02
N THR A 80 -6.09 11.71 14.88
CA THR A 80 -7.32 12.50 14.70
C THR A 80 -8.54 11.63 14.40
N PHE A 81 -8.40 10.58 13.58
CA PHE A 81 -9.55 9.83 13.07
C PHE A 81 -9.54 8.35 13.44
N VAL A 82 -8.39 7.67 13.32
CA VAL A 82 -8.35 6.20 13.40
C VAL A 82 -8.40 5.72 14.83
N LEU A 83 -7.44 6.14 15.66
CA LEU A 83 -7.23 5.61 16.99
C LEU A 83 -8.47 5.76 17.91
N PRO A 84 -9.14 6.93 17.97
CA PRO A 84 -10.28 7.11 18.87
C PRO A 84 -11.44 6.12 18.59
N VAL A 85 -11.68 5.79 17.32
CA VAL A 85 -12.79 4.93 16.92
C VAL A 85 -12.41 3.46 16.96
N PHE A 86 -11.24 3.09 16.42
CA PHE A 86 -10.86 1.68 16.34
C PHE A 86 -10.46 1.09 17.70
N THR A 87 -10.04 1.90 18.66
CA THR A 87 -9.75 1.45 20.04
C THR A 87 -11.03 1.27 20.87
N LEU A 88 -12.06 2.10 20.65
CA LEU A 88 -13.34 1.96 21.34
C LEU A 88 -14.50 2.18 20.35
N PRO A 89 -14.88 1.15 19.57
CA PRO A 89 -15.95 1.26 18.58
C PRO A 89 -17.34 1.44 19.19
N ALA A 90 -17.56 0.89 20.39
CA ALA A 90 -18.83 0.98 21.10
C ALA A 90 -19.13 2.44 21.48
N GLY A 91 -20.34 2.91 21.17
CA GLY A 91 -20.78 4.27 21.48
C GLY A 91 -20.32 5.34 20.48
N GLN A 92 -19.55 4.98 19.45
CA GLN A 92 -19.20 5.90 18.37
C GLN A 92 -20.40 6.16 17.47
N ASN A 93 -20.55 7.39 16.98
CA ASN A 93 -21.56 7.67 15.97
C ASN A 93 -21.10 7.19 14.57
N GLY A 94 -22.06 7.08 13.64
CA GLY A 94 -21.80 6.56 12.30
C GLY A 94 -20.86 7.41 11.45
N TRP A 95 -20.87 8.72 11.63
CA TRP A 95 -20.03 9.63 10.85
C TRP A 95 -18.58 9.60 11.30
N ASP A 96 -18.33 9.55 12.61
CA ASP A 96 -16.98 9.34 13.14
C ASP A 96 -16.44 7.97 12.72
N SER A 97 -17.29 6.94 12.73
CA SER A 97 -16.93 5.62 12.23
C SER A 97 -16.56 5.65 10.74
N LEU A 98 -17.32 6.35 9.89
CA LEU A 98 -17.02 6.50 8.47
C LEU A 98 -15.71 7.26 8.23
N LEU A 99 -15.52 8.38 8.94
CA LEU A 99 -14.32 9.20 8.85
C LEU A 99 -13.08 8.46 9.35
N ALA A 100 -13.21 7.62 10.39
CA ALA A 100 -12.15 6.74 10.85
C ALA A 100 -11.75 5.72 9.79
N VAL A 101 -12.70 5.14 9.05
CA VAL A 101 -12.41 4.19 7.96
C VAL A 101 -11.72 4.87 6.79
N TYR A 102 -12.13 6.09 6.40
CA TYR A 102 -11.43 6.87 5.38
C TYR A 102 -10.04 7.30 5.86
N GLY A 103 -9.95 7.77 7.10
CA GLY A 103 -8.69 8.12 7.75
C GLY A 103 -7.74 6.93 7.79
N TRP A 104 -8.27 5.74 8.08
CA TRP A 104 -7.50 4.50 8.11
C TRP A 104 -6.97 4.13 6.74
N ALA A 105 -7.79 4.18 5.67
CA ALA A 105 -7.32 3.91 4.32
C ALA A 105 -6.12 4.80 3.94
N TRP A 106 -6.21 6.11 4.16
CA TRP A 106 -5.09 7.00 3.88
C TRP A 106 -3.91 6.80 4.85
N ASN A 107 -4.18 6.50 6.11
CA ASN A 107 -3.15 6.25 7.12
C ASN A 107 -2.32 5.02 6.75
N ILE A 108 -2.92 3.86 6.47
CA ILE A 108 -2.18 2.65 6.08
C ILE A 108 -1.38 2.88 4.80
N TYR A 109 -1.92 3.64 3.84
CA TYR A 109 -1.20 3.98 2.62
C TYR A 109 0.01 4.88 2.89
N PHE A 110 -0.13 5.96 3.66
CA PHE A 110 0.98 6.87 3.95
C PHE A 110 2.03 6.25 4.86
N ASN A 111 1.60 5.48 5.87
CA ASN A 111 2.51 4.76 6.75
C ASN A 111 3.37 3.78 5.95
N PHE A 112 2.73 2.90 5.18
CA PHE A 112 3.48 1.86 4.49
C PHE A 112 4.23 2.41 3.27
N SER A 113 3.61 3.27 2.46
CA SER A 113 4.32 3.86 1.32
C SER A 113 5.45 4.78 1.76
N GLY A 114 5.29 5.52 2.86
CA GLY A 114 6.35 6.33 3.47
C GLY A 114 7.53 5.46 3.88
N TYR A 115 7.28 4.40 4.66
CA TYR A 115 8.32 3.46 5.03
C TYR A 115 9.01 2.83 3.79
N THR A 116 8.26 2.43 2.76
CA THR A 116 8.88 1.89 1.53
C THR A 116 9.68 2.94 0.75
N ASP A 117 9.28 4.21 0.78
CA ASP A 117 10.04 5.32 0.19
C ASP A 117 11.36 5.53 0.95
N LEU A 118 11.35 5.45 2.29
CA LEU A 118 12.56 5.52 3.13
C LEU A 118 13.58 4.47 2.72
N VAL A 119 13.17 3.20 2.74
CA VAL A 119 14.09 2.08 2.47
C VAL A 119 14.55 2.05 1.01
N THR A 120 13.71 2.55 0.09
CA THR A 120 14.11 2.75 -1.32
C THR A 120 15.18 3.84 -1.43
N GLY A 121 15.00 4.97 -0.73
CA GLY A 121 16.00 6.03 -0.69
C GLY A 121 17.33 5.55 -0.09
N LEU A 122 17.29 4.82 1.02
CA LEU A 122 18.49 4.22 1.62
C LEU A 122 19.16 3.22 0.68
N ALA A 123 18.41 2.34 0.03
CA ALA A 123 18.95 1.39 -0.93
C ALA A 123 19.65 2.10 -2.10
N LEU A 124 19.06 3.19 -2.63
CA LEU A 124 19.66 4.00 -3.69
C LEU A 124 21.00 4.64 -3.26
N LEU A 125 21.08 5.14 -2.02
CA LEU A 125 22.33 5.64 -1.44
C LEU A 125 23.36 4.53 -1.15
N LEU A 126 22.93 3.28 -0.99
CA LEU A 126 23.82 2.13 -0.93
C LEU A 126 24.19 1.60 -2.32
N GLY A 127 23.65 2.20 -3.38
CA GLY A 127 23.87 1.83 -4.77
C GLY A 127 23.09 0.60 -5.24
N PHE A 128 21.92 0.35 -4.63
CA PHE A 128 20.99 -0.72 -4.98
C PHE A 128 19.66 -0.15 -5.49
N ARG A 129 19.04 -0.87 -6.42
CA ARG A 129 17.65 -0.67 -6.85
C ARG A 129 16.83 -1.83 -6.32
N ILE A 130 15.83 -1.52 -5.49
CA ILE A 130 14.88 -2.49 -4.94
C ILE A 130 13.53 -2.40 -5.67
N ALA A 131 12.72 -3.44 -5.52
CA ALA A 131 11.40 -3.51 -6.13
C ALA A 131 10.48 -2.36 -5.68
N ARG A 132 9.53 -1.96 -6.53
CA ARG A 132 8.52 -0.94 -6.20
C ARG A 132 7.37 -1.59 -5.43
N ASN A 133 6.84 -0.91 -4.41
CA ASN A 133 5.70 -1.40 -3.64
C ASN A 133 4.36 -0.70 -3.91
N PHE A 134 4.37 0.54 -4.38
CA PHE A 134 3.14 1.31 -4.58
C PHE A 134 3.14 2.12 -5.86
N ALA A 135 2.00 2.12 -6.55
CA ALA A 135 1.77 2.87 -7.77
C ALA A 135 0.41 3.58 -7.80
N HIS A 136 0.19 4.47 -6.84
CA HIS A 136 -1.05 5.28 -6.73
C HIS A 136 -2.33 4.43 -6.65
N PRO A 137 -2.42 3.49 -5.68
CA PRO A 137 -3.45 2.46 -5.64
C PRO A 137 -4.89 3.00 -5.57
N TYR A 138 -5.11 4.17 -4.99
CA TYR A 138 -6.44 4.79 -4.91
C TYR A 138 -6.90 5.49 -6.19
N LEU A 139 -6.09 5.49 -7.26
CA LEU A 139 -6.54 5.80 -8.62
C LEU A 139 -7.20 4.59 -9.32
N ALA A 140 -7.14 3.40 -8.72
CA ALA A 140 -7.66 2.19 -9.32
C ALA A 140 -9.18 2.27 -9.56
N GLY A 141 -9.58 2.06 -10.83
CA GLY A 141 -10.99 1.89 -11.21
C GLY A 141 -11.53 0.45 -11.07
N SER A 142 -10.75 -0.46 -10.48
CA SER A 142 -11.20 -1.83 -10.18
C SER A 142 -10.35 -2.46 -9.08
N VAL A 143 -10.89 -3.48 -8.40
CA VAL A 143 -10.15 -4.26 -7.38
C VAL A 143 -8.88 -4.91 -7.95
N LYS A 144 -8.90 -5.34 -9.21
CA LYS A 144 -7.71 -5.87 -9.89
C LYS A 144 -6.65 -4.79 -10.12
N ALA A 145 -7.06 -3.60 -10.54
CA ALA A 145 -6.12 -2.47 -10.70
C ALA A 145 -5.55 -2.04 -9.34
N PHE A 146 -6.35 -2.09 -8.27
CA PHE A 146 -5.88 -1.80 -6.91
C PHE A 146 -4.74 -2.74 -6.52
N TRP A 147 -4.91 -4.07 -6.66
CA TRP A 147 -3.88 -5.06 -6.34
C TRP A 147 -2.66 -5.06 -7.29
N ARG A 148 -2.79 -4.47 -8.48
CA ARG A 148 -1.64 -4.21 -9.34
C ARG A 148 -0.75 -3.09 -8.80
N ASP A 149 -1.33 -2.16 -8.05
CA ASP A 149 -0.72 -0.90 -7.65
C ASP A 149 -0.50 -0.79 -6.12
N TRP A 150 -1.01 -1.74 -5.34
CA TRP A 150 -0.87 -1.88 -3.88
C TRP A 150 0.05 -3.04 -3.52
N HIS A 151 1.00 -2.83 -2.60
CA HIS A 151 1.95 -3.84 -2.09
C HIS A 151 2.51 -4.77 -3.19
N ILE A 152 2.96 -4.16 -4.29
CA ILE A 152 3.25 -4.81 -5.58
C ILE A 152 4.24 -5.97 -5.43
N SER A 153 5.28 -5.84 -4.59
CA SER A 153 6.25 -6.92 -4.41
C SER A 153 5.62 -8.16 -3.76
N LEU A 154 4.71 -7.97 -2.79
CA LEU A 154 4.01 -9.09 -2.15
C LEU A 154 2.96 -9.67 -3.10
N SER A 155 2.19 -8.82 -3.78
CA SER A 155 1.18 -9.30 -4.74
C SER A 155 1.82 -10.12 -5.87
N THR A 156 2.99 -9.70 -6.36
CA THR A 156 3.76 -10.50 -7.33
C THR A 156 4.40 -11.73 -6.70
N PHE A 157 4.85 -11.67 -5.44
CA PHE A 157 5.29 -12.84 -4.67
C PHE A 157 4.21 -13.92 -4.64
N ILE A 158 3.01 -13.58 -4.14
CA ILE A 158 1.90 -14.51 -4.02
C ILE A 158 1.45 -15.00 -5.40
N ARG A 159 1.40 -14.11 -6.41
CA ARG A 159 1.07 -14.53 -7.77
C ARG A 159 2.03 -15.62 -8.28
N ASP A 160 3.33 -15.38 -8.14
CA ASP A 160 4.34 -16.22 -8.76
C ASP A 160 4.57 -17.52 -7.98
N TYR A 161 4.44 -17.51 -6.65
CA TYR A 161 4.78 -18.64 -5.77
C TYR A 161 3.56 -19.36 -5.18
N VAL A 162 2.35 -18.82 -5.32
CA VAL A 162 1.11 -19.46 -4.86
C VAL A 162 0.15 -19.65 -6.02
N TYR A 163 -0.27 -18.55 -6.67
CA TYR A 163 -1.32 -18.61 -7.69
C TYR A 163 -0.93 -19.41 -8.94
N PHE A 164 0.26 -19.17 -9.52
CA PHE A 164 0.71 -19.92 -10.68
C PHE A 164 0.99 -21.41 -10.38
N PRO A 165 1.64 -21.78 -9.27
CA PRO A 165 1.77 -23.19 -8.87
C PRO A 165 0.43 -23.93 -8.70
N LEU A 166 -0.64 -23.26 -8.23
CA LEU A 166 -2.00 -23.83 -8.19
C LEU A 166 -2.63 -24.04 -9.58
N GLY A 167 -1.94 -23.65 -10.65
CA GLY A 167 -2.38 -23.78 -12.04
C GLY A 167 -2.82 -22.46 -12.68
N GLY A 168 -2.84 -21.36 -11.93
CA GLY A 168 -3.22 -20.04 -12.41
C GLY A 168 -4.54 -20.05 -13.18
N ASN A 169 -4.50 -19.63 -14.46
CA ASN A 169 -5.64 -19.60 -15.37
C ASN A 169 -5.81 -20.90 -16.21
N ARG A 170 -4.91 -21.89 -16.08
CA ARG A 170 -4.78 -23.00 -17.04
C ARG A 170 -5.89 -24.05 -16.94
N LYS A 171 -6.50 -24.20 -15.77
CA LYS A 171 -7.56 -25.21 -15.50
C LYS A 171 -8.98 -24.67 -15.72
N GLY A 172 -9.14 -23.64 -16.54
CA GLY A 172 -10.45 -23.09 -16.90
C GLY A 172 -11.05 -22.14 -15.87
N ALA A 173 -12.30 -21.73 -16.15
CA ALA A 173 -12.96 -20.61 -15.54
C ALA A 173 -13.15 -20.72 -14.02
N ILE A 174 -13.57 -21.90 -13.55
CA ILE A 174 -13.92 -22.18 -12.14
C ILE A 174 -12.64 -22.28 -11.30
N TRP A 175 -11.68 -23.11 -11.72
CA TRP A 175 -10.39 -23.26 -11.02
C TRP A 175 -9.61 -21.95 -10.92
N THR A 176 -9.72 -21.08 -11.93
CA THR A 176 -9.17 -19.72 -11.84
C THR A 176 -9.71 -18.95 -10.64
N GLN A 177 -11.02 -19.03 -10.36
CA GLN A 177 -11.62 -18.31 -9.24
C GLN A 177 -11.22 -18.91 -7.89
N ILE A 178 -11.17 -20.25 -7.82
CA ILE A 178 -10.68 -20.96 -6.63
C ILE A 178 -9.23 -20.55 -6.34
N ASN A 179 -8.37 -20.55 -7.36
CA ASN A 179 -6.97 -20.16 -7.21
C ASN A 179 -6.82 -18.70 -6.74
N VAL A 180 -7.66 -17.79 -7.23
CA VAL A 180 -7.70 -16.39 -6.78
C VAL A 180 -8.12 -16.30 -5.30
N MET A 181 -9.18 -17.01 -4.91
CA MET A 181 -9.65 -17.04 -3.52
C MET A 181 -8.56 -17.57 -2.58
N VAL A 182 -7.94 -18.70 -2.92
CA VAL A 182 -6.87 -19.31 -2.13
C VAL A 182 -5.68 -18.36 -2.02
N ALA A 183 -5.25 -17.73 -3.12
CA ALA A 183 -4.15 -16.77 -3.10
C ALA A 183 -4.44 -15.56 -2.19
N MET A 184 -5.67 -15.02 -2.23
CA MET A 184 -6.04 -13.87 -1.38
C MET A 184 -6.23 -14.24 0.09
N VAL A 185 -6.77 -15.42 0.39
CA VAL A 185 -6.86 -15.90 1.78
C VAL A 185 -5.45 -16.15 2.35
N ILE A 186 -4.54 -16.76 1.59
CA ILE A 186 -3.13 -16.90 1.98
C ILE A 186 -2.49 -15.52 2.16
N SER A 187 -2.81 -14.54 1.31
CA SER A 187 -2.36 -13.16 1.50
C SER A 187 -2.84 -12.57 2.84
N GLY A 188 -4.09 -12.84 3.22
CA GLY A 188 -4.63 -12.42 4.52
C GLY A 188 -3.88 -13.08 5.66
N LEU A 189 -3.77 -14.40 5.64
CA LEU A 189 -3.08 -15.17 6.68
C LEU A 189 -1.59 -14.81 6.81
N TRP A 190 -0.94 -14.35 5.74
CA TRP A 190 0.42 -13.83 5.80
C TRP A 190 0.54 -12.56 6.67
N HIS A 191 -0.51 -11.75 6.78
CA HIS A 191 -0.52 -10.55 7.60
C HIS A 191 -0.73 -10.84 9.09
N GLY A 192 -1.41 -11.94 9.44
CA GLY A 192 -1.61 -12.36 10.82
C GLY A 192 -2.56 -13.57 10.92
N ALA A 193 -2.53 -14.26 12.06
CA ALA A 193 -3.31 -15.49 12.28
C ALA A 193 -4.78 -15.24 12.70
N GLY A 194 -5.20 -13.98 12.86
CA GLY A 194 -6.56 -13.62 13.27
C GLY A 194 -7.62 -13.90 12.21
N MET A 195 -8.84 -14.22 12.64
CA MET A 195 -9.99 -14.42 11.73
C MET A 195 -10.34 -13.15 10.92
N THR A 196 -10.00 -11.98 11.44
CA THR A 196 -10.14 -10.69 10.77
C THR A 196 -9.34 -10.63 9.47
N PHE A 197 -8.10 -11.14 9.47
CA PHE A 197 -7.26 -11.23 8.27
C PHE A 197 -7.73 -12.28 7.27
N LEU A 198 -8.26 -13.41 7.75
CA LEU A 198 -8.90 -14.41 6.89
C LEU A 198 -10.10 -13.80 6.15
N LEU A 199 -10.97 -13.09 6.87
CA LEU A 199 -12.11 -12.39 6.27
C LEU A 199 -11.67 -11.29 5.31
N TRP A 200 -10.66 -10.50 5.66
CA TRP A 200 -10.09 -9.50 4.75
C TRP A 200 -9.60 -10.13 3.44
N GLY A 201 -8.87 -11.25 3.52
CA GLY A 201 -8.41 -12.00 2.35
C GLY A 201 -9.57 -12.56 1.53
N ALA A 202 -10.58 -13.13 2.20
CA ALA A 202 -11.78 -13.65 1.55
C ALA A 202 -12.59 -12.55 0.83
N ILE A 203 -12.75 -11.36 1.44
CA ILE A 203 -13.45 -10.21 0.86
C ILE A 203 -12.75 -9.76 -0.42
N HIS A 204 -11.42 -9.58 -0.38
CA HIS A 204 -10.67 -9.21 -1.58
C HIS A 204 -10.68 -10.31 -2.65
N GLY A 205 -10.61 -11.58 -2.25
CA GLY A 205 -10.78 -12.71 -3.15
C GLY A 205 -12.13 -12.66 -3.87
N ALA A 206 -13.22 -12.47 -3.13
CA ALA A 206 -14.57 -12.35 -3.68
C ALA A 206 -14.68 -11.15 -4.63
N GLY A 207 -14.10 -10.00 -4.26
CA GLY A 207 -14.05 -8.81 -5.13
C GLY A 207 -13.33 -9.07 -6.46
N LEU A 208 -12.22 -9.83 -6.46
CA LEU A 208 -11.53 -10.24 -7.67
C LEU A 208 -12.33 -11.25 -8.50
N VAL A 209 -13.02 -12.20 -7.86
CA VAL A 209 -13.91 -13.15 -8.55
C VAL A 209 -15.06 -12.41 -9.23
N VAL A 210 -15.73 -11.51 -8.52
CA VAL A 210 -16.80 -10.66 -9.08
C VAL A 210 -16.27 -9.84 -10.26
N HIS A 211 -15.09 -9.24 -10.13
CA HIS A 211 -14.44 -8.51 -11.22
C HIS A 211 -14.19 -9.40 -12.46
N ASN A 212 -13.67 -10.63 -12.25
CA ASN A 212 -13.42 -11.57 -13.33
C ASN A 212 -14.71 -12.01 -14.04
N LEU A 213 -15.78 -12.27 -13.30
CA LEU A 213 -17.09 -12.66 -13.85
C LEU A 213 -17.75 -11.49 -14.58
N TRP A 214 -17.69 -10.28 -14.01
CA TRP A 214 -18.21 -9.05 -14.64
C TRP A 214 -17.60 -8.81 -16.02
N HIS A 215 -16.28 -8.98 -16.14
CA HIS A 215 -15.58 -8.84 -17.42
C HIS A 215 -15.91 -9.96 -18.41
N ARG A 216 -16.12 -11.19 -17.94
CA ARG A 216 -16.52 -12.31 -18.82
C ARG A 216 -17.92 -12.16 -19.40
N TRP A 217 -18.83 -11.51 -18.69
CA TRP A 217 -20.21 -11.28 -19.14
C TRP A 217 -20.39 -10.01 -19.99
N GLY A 218 -19.30 -9.38 -20.45
CA GLY A 218 -19.35 -8.29 -21.44
C GLY A 218 -19.98 -6.99 -20.92
N LYS A 219 -20.01 -6.75 -19.61
CA LYS A 219 -20.70 -5.59 -19.04
C LYS A 219 -19.96 -4.26 -19.24
N VAL A 220 -20.76 -3.19 -19.23
CA VAL A 220 -20.39 -1.78 -19.42
C VAL A 220 -19.17 -1.39 -18.58
N ARG A 221 -18.20 -0.73 -19.20
CA ARG A 221 -17.09 -0.09 -18.50
C ARG A 221 -17.63 1.12 -17.73
N LEU A 222 -17.54 1.07 -16.40
CA LEU A 222 -17.85 2.24 -15.59
C LEU A 222 -16.90 3.40 -15.96
N PRO A 223 -17.40 4.64 -16.05
CA PRO A 223 -16.56 5.80 -16.30
C PRO A 223 -15.59 6.05 -15.13
N GLY A 224 -14.51 6.79 -15.39
CA GLY A 224 -13.32 6.84 -14.52
C GLY A 224 -13.60 7.13 -13.04
N LEU A 225 -14.33 8.21 -12.72
CA LEU A 225 -14.59 8.61 -11.32
C LEU A 225 -15.54 7.63 -10.59
N PRO A 226 -16.71 7.25 -11.13
CA PRO A 226 -17.56 6.24 -10.48
C PRO A 226 -16.87 4.90 -10.24
N ALA A 227 -16.08 4.41 -11.21
CA ALA A 227 -15.32 3.17 -11.05
C ALA A 227 -14.31 3.26 -9.90
N ARG A 228 -13.63 4.41 -9.80
CA ARG A 228 -12.68 4.70 -8.72
C ARG A 228 -13.36 4.79 -7.36
N LEU A 229 -14.50 5.50 -7.27
CA LEU A 229 -15.26 5.61 -6.03
C LEU A 229 -15.75 4.25 -5.55
N LEU A 230 -16.33 3.43 -6.44
CA LEU A 230 -16.77 2.09 -6.10
C LEU A 230 -15.62 1.22 -5.59
N THR A 231 -14.48 1.27 -6.27
CA THR A 231 -13.28 0.51 -5.87
C THR A 231 -12.75 0.99 -4.52
N PHE A 232 -12.66 2.30 -4.31
CA PHE A 232 -12.18 2.89 -3.07
C PHE A 232 -13.06 2.48 -1.88
N HIS A 233 -14.39 2.57 -2.00
CA HIS A 233 -15.30 2.20 -0.92
C HIS A 233 -15.28 0.69 -0.62
N PHE A 234 -15.16 -0.15 -1.66
CA PHE A 234 -14.95 -1.59 -1.46
C PHE A 234 -13.67 -1.87 -0.67
N VAL A 235 -12.58 -1.20 -1.03
CA VAL A 235 -11.28 -1.32 -0.33
C VAL A 235 -11.38 -0.81 1.10
N CYS A 236 -12.05 0.32 1.35
CA CYS A 236 -12.33 0.83 2.70
C CYS A 236 -13.11 -0.17 3.55
N LEU A 237 -14.15 -0.81 2.99
CA LEU A 237 -14.92 -1.84 3.69
C LEU A 237 -14.03 -3.02 4.08
N ALA A 238 -13.18 -3.50 3.17
CA ALA A 238 -12.22 -4.55 3.48
C ALA A 238 -11.25 -4.10 4.58
N TRP A 239 -10.76 -2.86 4.52
CA TRP A 239 -9.82 -2.32 5.51
C TRP A 239 -10.35 -2.27 6.95
N VAL A 240 -11.67 -2.24 7.17
CA VAL A 240 -12.25 -2.38 8.52
C VAL A 240 -11.77 -3.68 9.16
N PHE A 241 -11.84 -4.79 8.44
CA PHE A 241 -11.40 -6.10 8.92
C PHE A 241 -9.88 -6.20 9.03
N PHE A 242 -9.11 -5.37 8.32
CA PHE A 242 -7.67 -5.39 8.48
C PHE A 242 -7.22 -4.66 9.76
N ARG A 243 -8.00 -3.69 10.24
CA ARG A 243 -7.63 -2.84 11.37
C ARG A 243 -8.32 -3.19 12.67
N ALA A 244 -9.54 -3.71 12.62
CA ALA A 244 -10.29 -4.04 13.82
C ALA A 244 -9.59 -5.16 14.62
N ASP A 245 -9.57 -5.02 15.94
CA ASP A 245 -8.93 -5.97 16.85
C ASP A 245 -9.71 -7.30 16.92
N SER A 246 -11.02 -7.27 16.63
CA SER A 246 -11.88 -8.45 16.55
C SER A 246 -12.95 -8.33 15.45
N ILE A 247 -13.59 -9.46 15.12
CA ILE A 247 -14.76 -9.46 14.22
C ILE A 247 -15.90 -8.66 14.82
N SER A 248 -16.09 -8.73 16.15
CA SER A 248 -17.13 -7.97 16.86
C SER A 248 -16.94 -6.47 16.68
N ASP A 249 -15.69 -6.00 16.80
CA ASP A 249 -15.35 -4.59 16.60
C ASP A 249 -15.57 -4.15 15.16
N ALA A 250 -15.15 -4.97 14.19
CA ALA A 250 -15.40 -4.71 12.77
C ALA A 250 -16.90 -4.58 12.47
N VAL A 251 -17.73 -5.49 12.99
CA VAL A 251 -19.18 -5.45 12.83
C VAL A 251 -19.79 -4.24 13.52
N THR A 252 -19.28 -3.85 14.69
CA THR A 252 -19.73 -2.66 15.42
C THR A 252 -19.47 -1.39 14.61
N ILE A 253 -18.26 -1.23 14.05
CA ILE A 253 -17.91 -0.10 13.18
C ILE A 253 -18.84 -0.03 11.96
N LEU A 254 -19.07 -1.16 11.29
CA LEU A 254 -19.97 -1.23 10.13
C LEU A 254 -21.43 -0.91 10.51
N SER A 255 -21.88 -1.35 11.68
CA SER A 255 -23.23 -1.08 12.20
C SER A 255 -23.41 0.39 12.55
N ASN A 256 -22.41 1.02 13.16
CA ASN A 256 -22.42 2.46 13.43
C ASN A 256 -22.59 3.24 12.12
N ILE A 257 -21.80 2.91 11.09
CA ILE A 257 -21.89 3.56 9.78
C ILE A 257 -23.29 3.38 9.16
N ALA A 258 -23.83 2.16 9.21
CA ALA A 258 -25.16 1.86 8.66
C ALA A 258 -26.30 2.56 9.41
N GLY A 259 -26.15 2.80 10.72
CA GLY A 259 -27.10 3.53 11.55
C GLY A 259 -26.95 5.06 11.52
N GLY A 260 -25.99 5.59 10.77
CA GLY A 260 -25.75 7.03 10.66
C GLY A 260 -26.91 7.77 9.99
N SER A 261 -27.32 8.91 10.54
CA SER A 261 -28.32 9.81 9.95
C SER A 261 -27.68 11.09 9.43
N LEU A 262 -28.09 11.58 8.27
CA LEU A 262 -27.64 12.89 7.76
C LEU A 262 -27.96 14.04 8.71
N SER A 263 -29.01 13.91 9.54
CA SER A 263 -29.39 14.94 10.51
C SER A 263 -28.45 15.04 11.71
N SER A 264 -27.61 14.03 11.96
CA SER A 264 -26.66 14.02 13.08
C SER A 264 -25.25 14.49 12.69
N LEU A 265 -25.07 14.95 11.45
CA LEU A 265 -23.76 15.37 10.94
C LEU A 265 -23.36 16.72 11.55
N SER A 266 -22.26 16.74 12.30
CA SER A 266 -21.69 17.99 12.83
C SER A 266 -20.96 18.79 11.74
N LEU A 267 -20.78 20.10 11.97
CA LEU A 267 -20.01 20.94 11.05
C LEU A 267 -18.56 20.45 10.87
N GLN A 268 -17.95 19.90 11.92
CA GLN A 268 -16.60 19.33 11.85
C GLN A 268 -16.57 18.09 10.96
N GLN A 269 -17.55 17.21 11.10
CA GLN A 269 -17.67 16.01 10.27
C GLN A 269 -17.93 16.38 8.81
N TYR A 270 -18.75 17.40 8.53
CA TYR A 270 -18.95 17.91 7.18
C TYR A 270 -17.64 18.39 6.54
N ARG A 271 -16.84 19.17 7.27
CA ARG A 271 -15.52 19.63 6.81
C ARG A 271 -14.57 18.46 6.54
N ALA A 272 -14.54 17.47 7.41
CA ALA A 272 -13.71 16.28 7.24
C ALA A 272 -14.15 15.43 6.04
N LEU A 273 -15.45 15.23 5.83
CA LEU A 273 -15.98 14.55 4.64
C LEU A 273 -15.61 15.29 3.37
N PHE A 274 -15.77 16.62 3.35
CA PHE A 274 -15.38 17.44 2.21
C PHE A 274 -13.88 17.32 1.92
N LEU A 275 -13.04 17.29 2.96
CA LEU A 275 -11.60 17.06 2.81
C LEU A 275 -11.31 15.70 2.17
N PHE A 276 -11.88 14.60 2.67
CA PHE A 276 -11.65 13.27 2.09
C PHE A 276 -12.16 13.14 0.66
N VAL A 277 -13.37 13.64 0.37
CA VAL A 277 -13.90 13.67 -0.99
C VAL A 277 -13.03 14.54 -1.89
N GLY A 278 -12.61 15.71 -1.42
CA GLY A 278 -11.69 16.61 -2.12
C GLY A 278 -10.37 15.93 -2.45
N ILE A 279 -9.77 15.21 -1.49
CA ILE A 279 -8.54 14.44 -1.72
C ILE A 279 -8.76 13.38 -2.80
N ILE A 280 -9.86 12.61 -2.75
CA ILE A 280 -10.15 11.60 -3.78
C ILE A 280 -10.28 12.24 -5.16
N VAL A 281 -11.05 13.33 -5.26
CA VAL A 281 -11.27 14.05 -6.53
C VAL A 281 -9.95 14.61 -7.08
N LEU A 282 -9.17 15.28 -6.25
CA LEU A 282 -7.90 15.94 -6.61
C LEU A 282 -6.71 14.98 -6.72
N TYR A 283 -6.85 13.73 -6.28
CA TYR A 283 -5.73 12.77 -6.24
C TYR A 283 -4.98 12.61 -7.58
N PRO A 284 -5.62 12.57 -8.77
CA PRO A 284 -4.89 12.52 -10.04
C PRO A 284 -3.96 13.72 -10.22
N ALA A 285 -4.46 14.93 -9.96
CA ALA A 285 -3.65 16.14 -10.06
C ALA A 285 -2.50 16.15 -9.03
N LEU A 286 -2.74 15.65 -7.81
CA LEU A 286 -1.67 15.50 -6.81
C LEU A 286 -0.60 14.50 -7.25
N VAL A 287 -0.98 13.44 -7.97
CA VAL A 287 -0.05 12.49 -8.58
C VAL A 287 0.77 13.15 -9.69
N ASP A 288 0.14 13.91 -10.59
CA ASP A 288 0.83 14.61 -11.67
C ASP A 288 1.80 15.68 -11.13
N ILE A 289 1.38 16.44 -10.12
CA ILE A 289 2.24 17.40 -9.41
C ILE A 289 3.44 16.67 -8.79
N ARG A 290 3.21 15.53 -8.12
CA ARG A 290 4.29 14.74 -7.53
C ARG A 290 5.30 14.27 -8.57
N LEU A 291 4.84 13.75 -9.70
CA LEU A 291 5.70 13.30 -10.79
C LEU A 291 6.51 14.46 -11.36
N THR A 292 5.87 15.60 -11.57
CA THR A 292 6.54 16.84 -12.00
C THR A 292 7.62 17.28 -11.01
N ILE A 293 7.35 17.22 -9.70
CA ILE A 293 8.34 17.56 -8.66
C ILE A 293 9.55 16.63 -8.74
N ILE A 294 9.34 15.32 -8.94
CA ILE A 294 10.43 14.35 -9.08
C ILE A 294 11.33 14.70 -10.26
N ASP A 295 10.73 15.00 -11.41
CA ASP A 295 11.48 15.37 -12.61
C ASP A 295 12.28 16.67 -12.38
N ARG A 296 11.66 17.67 -11.76
CA ARG A 296 12.34 18.94 -11.42
C ARG A 296 13.48 18.73 -10.43
N VAL A 297 13.32 17.87 -9.43
CA VAL A 297 14.39 17.53 -8.47
C VAL A 297 15.57 16.86 -9.18
N ALA A 298 15.32 16.05 -10.21
CA ALA A 298 16.38 15.44 -10.99
C ALA A 298 17.27 16.49 -11.70
N ASP A 299 16.69 17.62 -12.09
CA ASP A 299 17.39 18.73 -12.76
C ASP A 299 18.16 19.65 -11.79
N LEU A 300 17.78 19.68 -10.51
CA LEU A 300 18.42 20.55 -9.50
C LEU A 300 19.88 20.17 -9.23
N ARG A 301 20.72 21.16 -8.92
CA ARG A 301 22.09 20.90 -8.46
C ARG A 301 22.06 20.35 -7.03
N TRP A 302 22.99 19.45 -6.69
CA TRP A 302 22.95 18.76 -5.39
C TRP A 302 22.95 19.72 -4.20
N TYR A 303 23.68 20.84 -4.29
CA TYR A 303 23.78 21.84 -3.23
C TYR A 303 22.52 22.70 -3.07
N THR A 304 21.57 22.68 -4.01
CA THR A 304 20.28 23.38 -3.85
C THR A 304 19.24 22.51 -3.15
N LEU A 305 19.44 21.20 -3.06
CA LEU A 305 18.50 20.28 -2.43
C LEU A 305 18.27 20.59 -0.94
N PRO A 306 19.30 20.87 -0.11
CA PRO A 306 19.09 21.21 1.30
C PRO A 306 18.22 22.45 1.51
N LEU A 307 18.30 23.45 0.61
CA LEU A 307 17.51 24.68 0.69
C LEU A 307 16.01 24.43 0.52
N VAL A 308 15.62 23.32 -0.10
CA VAL A 308 14.22 22.92 -0.28
C VAL A 308 13.81 21.90 0.78
N ILE A 309 14.66 20.90 1.04
CA ILE A 309 14.34 19.79 1.93
C ILE A 309 14.28 20.24 3.39
N ILE A 310 15.23 21.06 3.86
CA ILE A 310 15.30 21.45 5.27
C ILE A 310 14.05 22.26 5.69
N PRO A 311 13.63 23.32 4.98
CA PRO A 311 12.42 24.06 5.36
C PRO A 311 11.16 23.20 5.28
N LEU A 312 11.06 22.32 4.27
CA LEU A 312 9.94 21.39 4.14
C LEU A 312 9.85 20.45 5.35
N LEU A 313 10.97 19.85 5.75
CA LEU A 313 11.02 18.95 6.89
C LEU A 313 10.79 19.70 8.21
N ALA A 314 11.37 20.89 8.37
CA ALA A 314 11.13 21.73 9.55
C ALA A 314 9.65 22.06 9.70
N LEU A 315 8.98 22.46 8.61
CA LEU A 315 7.53 22.69 8.62
C LEU A 315 6.75 21.41 8.92
N ALA A 316 7.14 20.27 8.31
CA ALA A 316 6.46 19.01 8.54
C ALA A 316 6.58 18.55 9.99
N PHE A 317 7.75 18.66 10.62
CA PHE A 317 7.96 18.32 12.03
C PHE A 317 7.30 19.34 12.98
N PHE A 318 7.23 20.62 12.61
CA PHE A 318 6.52 21.62 13.39
C PHE A 318 5.00 21.36 13.43
N LEU A 319 4.43 20.84 12.34
CA LEU A 319 3.00 20.50 12.25
C LEU A 319 2.67 19.07 12.66
N ALA A 320 3.68 18.20 12.83
CA ALA A 320 3.48 16.80 13.16
C ALA A 320 2.99 16.63 14.61
N PRO A 321 2.12 15.64 14.88
CA PRO A 321 1.86 15.20 16.24
C PRO A 321 3.15 14.81 16.97
N SER A 322 3.16 14.96 18.29
CA SER A 322 4.30 14.59 19.12
C SER A 322 4.53 13.07 19.13
N GLY A 323 5.79 12.65 19.11
CA GLY A 323 6.18 11.23 19.22
C GLY A 323 6.75 10.67 17.92
N VAL A 324 7.16 9.40 17.97
CA VAL A 324 7.62 8.66 16.79
C VAL A 324 6.44 7.85 16.24
N PRO A 325 6.08 7.99 14.95
CA PRO A 325 5.01 7.19 14.38
C PRO A 325 5.32 5.70 14.51
N GLY A 326 4.33 4.91 14.94
CA GLY A 326 4.40 3.46 14.86
C GLY A 326 4.46 2.98 13.40
N PHE A 327 5.04 1.80 13.19
CA PHE A 327 5.01 1.13 11.89
C PHE A 327 3.94 0.03 11.90
N ILE A 328 2.99 0.11 10.97
CA ILE A 328 1.78 -0.73 10.97
C ILE A 328 2.07 -2.23 11.00
N TYR A 329 3.12 -2.70 10.32
CA TYR A 329 3.46 -4.13 10.29
C TYR A 329 4.32 -4.61 11.45
N ALA A 330 4.69 -3.76 12.40
CA ALA A 330 5.42 -4.17 13.60
C ALA A 330 4.51 -4.74 14.70
N HIS A 331 3.18 -4.69 14.53
CA HIS A 331 2.21 -4.90 15.61
C HIS A 331 1.12 -5.95 15.29
N PHE A 332 1.28 -6.74 14.24
CA PHE A 332 0.34 -7.81 13.86
C PHE A 332 0.80 -9.20 14.32
#